data_AF-A0A101PT79-F1
#
_entry.id   AF-A0A101PT79-F1
#
_cell.length_a   1.000
_cell.length_b   1.000
_cell.length_c   1.000
_cell.angle_alpha   90.00
_cell.angle_beta   90.00
_cell.angle_gamma   90.00
#
_symmetry.space_group_name_H-M   'P 1'
#
loop_
_entity.id
_entity.type
_entity.pdbx_description
1 polymer ?
#
loop_
_entity_poly.entity_id
_entity_poly.type
_entity_poly.pdbx_seq_one_letter_code
_entity_poly.pdbx_strand_id
1 'polypeptide(L)'
;MMLALSGCSSHWGCTDTTAERGEAGVRVRVEDVSGRPLGVIAEVVDWRLEPHPQVPDEGDQVHFHYRFDGADEGSGPAVDACAVDEERVALGCRTVHSAEAFGPDGDHTGDDWLAVEHPEQVAGVLLIPNDQSYHGRTCEQDVKDGGGPHPPKPAGVGDRL
;
A
#
# COMPACT_ATOMS: atom_id res chain seq x y z
N MET A 1 6.91 -16.62 -58.76
CA MET A 1 5.90 -16.85 -57.70
C MET A 1 6.66 -17.25 -56.44
N MET A 2 6.92 -16.30 -55.54
CA MET A 2 7.66 -16.54 -54.29
C MET A 2 6.81 -15.98 -53.15
N LEU A 3 6.63 -16.80 -52.12
CA LEU A 3 5.67 -16.65 -51.04
C LEU A 3 5.94 -15.39 -50.20
N ALA A 4 4.94 -14.52 -50.09
CA ALA A 4 4.87 -13.54 -49.02
C ALA A 4 4.52 -14.29 -47.73
N LEU A 5 5.52 -14.47 -46.86
CA LEU A 5 5.27 -14.85 -45.47
C LEU A 5 4.68 -13.62 -44.77
N SER A 6 3.37 -13.67 -44.56
CA SER A 6 2.63 -12.78 -43.68
C SER A 6 3.29 -12.78 -42.30
N GLY A 7 3.97 -11.68 -41.99
CA GLY A 7 4.43 -11.37 -40.65
C GLY A 7 3.21 -11.18 -39.76
N CYS A 8 2.84 -12.22 -39.02
CA CYS A 8 2.05 -12.07 -37.81
C CYS A 8 2.97 -11.47 -36.75
N SER A 9 3.22 -10.16 -36.82
CA SER A 9 3.55 -9.40 -35.63
C SER A 9 2.30 -9.46 -34.75
N SER A 10 2.19 -10.49 -33.93
CA SER A 10 1.22 -10.49 -32.84
C SER A 10 1.54 -9.26 -32.01
N HIS A 11 0.74 -8.22 -32.15
CA HIS A 11 0.69 -7.11 -31.22
C HIS A 11 0.35 -7.71 -29.86
N TRP A 12 1.36 -8.18 -29.13
CA TRP A 12 1.26 -8.39 -27.69
C TRP A 12 1.27 -6.98 -27.11
N GLY A 13 0.10 -6.34 -27.22
CA GLY A 13 -0.15 -5.04 -26.65
C GLY A 13 -0.12 -5.19 -25.15
N CYS A 14 1.03 -4.90 -24.56
CA CYS A 14 1.08 -4.55 -23.15
C CYS A 14 0.28 -3.26 -22.97
N THR A 15 -0.92 -3.36 -22.41
CA THR A 15 -1.62 -2.17 -21.91
C THR A 15 -1.14 -1.94 -20.48
N ASP A 16 -0.61 -0.76 -20.23
CA ASP A 16 -0.34 -0.29 -18.87
C ASP A 16 -1.68 0.02 -18.18
N THR A 17 -1.90 -0.58 -17.02
CA THR A 17 -3.15 -0.43 -16.25
C THR A 17 -2.86 -0.32 -14.76
N THR A 18 -3.65 0.47 -14.08
CA THR A 18 -3.63 0.58 -12.62
C THR A 18 -4.72 -0.29 -12.04
N ALA A 19 -4.40 -1.14 -11.08
CA ALA A 19 -5.38 -1.94 -10.35
C ALA A 19 -6.35 -1.04 -9.57
N GLU A 20 -7.55 -1.55 -9.32
CA GLU A 20 -8.53 -0.88 -8.46
C GLU A 20 -8.15 -1.04 -6.99
N ARG A 21 -8.49 -0.03 -6.20
CA ARG A 21 -8.29 -0.03 -4.75
C ARG A 21 -9.26 -1.01 -4.10
N GLY A 22 -8.74 -1.89 -3.24
CA GLY A 22 -9.54 -2.78 -2.42
C GLY A 22 -10.16 -2.06 -1.22
N GLU A 23 -11.10 -2.74 -0.54
CA GLU A 23 -11.80 -2.17 0.61
C GLU A 23 -10.87 -2.02 1.82
N ALA A 24 -10.81 -0.81 2.38
CA ALA A 24 -9.94 -0.52 3.51
C ALA A 24 -10.51 -1.04 4.84
N GLY A 25 -9.63 -1.43 5.76
CA GLY A 25 -10.02 -1.95 7.06
C GLY A 25 -8.90 -1.88 8.10
N VAL A 26 -9.27 -2.03 9.37
CA VAL A 26 -8.29 -2.12 10.49
C VAL A 26 -7.43 -3.37 10.36
N ARG A 27 -8.01 -4.45 9.83
CA ARG A 27 -7.36 -5.73 9.56
C ARG A 27 -7.69 -6.15 8.14
N VAL A 28 -6.68 -6.30 7.30
CA VAL A 28 -6.84 -6.63 5.87
C VAL A 28 -6.01 -7.82 5.48
N ARG A 29 -6.51 -8.58 4.49
CA ARG A 29 -5.72 -9.59 3.81
C ARG A 29 -5.00 -8.90 2.67
N VAL A 30 -3.68 -8.99 2.63
CA VAL A 30 -2.89 -8.32 1.60
C VAL A 30 -3.09 -9.02 0.27
N GLU A 31 -3.30 -8.23 -0.79
CA GLU A 31 -3.64 -8.68 -2.14
C GLU A 31 -2.62 -8.17 -3.16
N ASP A 32 -2.29 -9.00 -4.14
CA ASP A 32 -1.48 -8.60 -5.30
C ASP A 32 -2.28 -7.66 -6.24
N VAL A 33 -1.63 -7.16 -7.29
CA VAL A 33 -2.24 -6.28 -8.31
C VAL A 33 -3.41 -6.92 -9.07
N SER A 34 -3.62 -8.23 -8.94
CA SER A 34 -4.77 -8.96 -9.51
C SER A 34 -5.87 -9.24 -8.48
N GLY A 35 -5.76 -8.71 -7.25
CA GLY A 35 -6.69 -8.96 -6.15
C GLY A 35 -6.53 -10.34 -5.51
N ARG A 36 -5.41 -11.05 -5.75
CA ARG A 36 -5.19 -12.37 -5.16
C ARG A 36 -4.48 -12.24 -3.81
N PRO A 37 -4.95 -12.91 -2.76
CA PRO A 37 -4.28 -12.88 -1.48
C PRO A 37 -2.84 -13.40 -1.51
N LEU A 38 -1.95 -12.71 -0.80
CA LEU A 38 -0.54 -13.10 -0.62
C LEU A 38 -0.30 -14.03 0.59
N GLY A 39 -1.35 -14.36 1.34
CA GLY A 39 -1.22 -15.11 2.59
C GLY A 39 -0.73 -14.28 3.78
N VAL A 40 -0.59 -12.96 3.60
CA VAL A 40 -0.21 -12.00 4.63
C VAL A 40 -1.46 -11.27 5.15
N ILE A 41 -1.53 -11.05 6.47
CA ILE A 41 -2.54 -10.19 7.09
C ILE A 41 -1.83 -8.95 7.62
N ALA A 42 -2.31 -7.76 7.25
CA ALA A 42 -1.87 -6.50 7.84
C ALA A 42 -2.94 -5.99 8.81
N GLU A 43 -2.53 -5.49 9.97
CA GLU A 43 -3.43 -5.06 11.04
C GLU A 43 -2.91 -3.80 11.74
N VAL A 44 -3.77 -2.80 11.96
CA VAL A 44 -3.54 -1.73 12.93
C VAL A 44 -3.86 -2.28 14.32
N VAL A 45 -2.86 -2.32 15.18
CA VAL A 45 -2.96 -2.88 16.53
C VAL A 45 -3.47 -1.86 17.53
N ASP A 46 -2.98 -0.63 17.43
CA ASP A 46 -3.36 0.50 18.29
C ASP A 46 -3.02 1.82 17.60
N TRP A 47 -3.66 2.92 18.01
CA TRP A 47 -3.30 4.27 17.57
C TRP A 47 -3.71 5.32 18.60
N ARG A 48 -3.03 6.46 18.57
CA ARG A 48 -3.30 7.60 19.45
C ARG A 48 -2.89 8.91 18.81
N LEU A 49 -3.53 9.99 19.27
CA LEU A 49 -3.09 11.36 18.99
C LEU A 49 -2.08 11.77 20.06
N GLU A 50 -0.89 12.15 19.63
CA GLU A 50 0.13 12.71 20.53
C GLU A 50 1.17 13.55 19.74
N PRO A 51 1.96 14.41 20.40
CA PRO A 51 2.96 15.21 19.72
C PRO A 51 4.09 14.35 19.15
N HIS A 52 4.45 14.58 17.88
CA HIS A 52 5.56 13.87 17.24
C HIS A 52 6.90 14.22 17.92
N PRO A 53 7.70 13.24 18.42
CA PRO A 53 8.91 13.51 19.20
C PRO A 53 9.96 14.35 18.48
N GLN A 54 10.04 14.25 17.16
CA GLN A 54 10.99 15.01 16.35
C GLN A 54 10.50 16.41 15.94
N VAL A 55 9.19 16.66 15.94
CA VAL A 55 8.57 17.93 15.54
C VAL A 55 7.41 18.31 16.49
N PRO A 56 7.65 18.39 17.81
CA PRO A 56 6.58 18.55 18.80
C PRO A 56 5.82 19.89 18.66
N ASP A 57 6.44 20.90 18.05
CA ASP A 57 5.83 22.21 17.82
C ASP A 57 4.72 22.18 16.75
N GLU A 58 4.62 21.10 15.95
CA GLU A 58 3.55 20.91 14.97
C GLU A 58 2.23 20.43 15.60
N GLY A 59 2.23 20.13 16.91
CA GLY A 59 1.06 19.64 17.63
C GLY A 59 0.89 18.12 17.54
N ASP A 60 -0.32 17.66 17.82
CA ASP A 60 -0.64 16.24 17.82
C ASP A 60 -0.64 15.67 16.39
N GLN A 61 -0.06 14.48 16.24
CA GLN A 61 -0.13 13.66 15.02
C GLN A 61 -0.65 12.27 15.38
N VAL A 62 -0.99 11.47 14.38
CA VAL A 62 -1.46 10.10 14.61
C VAL A 62 -0.26 9.18 14.70
N HIS A 63 0.02 8.69 15.90
CA HIS A 63 0.96 7.59 16.12
C HIS A 63 0.18 6.27 16.12
N PHE A 64 0.57 5.33 15.27
CA PHE A 64 -0.12 4.04 15.18
C PHE A 64 0.87 2.88 15.14
N HIS A 65 0.45 1.76 15.70
CA HIS A 65 1.17 0.50 15.67
C HIS A 65 0.50 -0.45 14.69
N TYR A 66 1.29 -1.18 13.93
CA TYR A 66 0.81 -2.13 12.96
C TYR A 66 1.58 -3.44 13.03
N ARG A 67 0.97 -4.50 12.49
CA ARG A 67 1.57 -5.83 12.38
C ARG A 67 1.28 -6.46 11.04
N PHE A 68 2.25 -7.22 10.54
CA PHE A 68 2.09 -8.13 9.41
C PHE A 68 2.23 -9.59 9.87
N ASP A 69 1.17 -10.37 9.77
CA ASP A 69 1.22 -11.81 10.05
C ASP A 69 1.46 -12.58 8.73
N GLY A 70 2.47 -13.45 8.72
CA GLY A 70 2.79 -14.32 7.58
C GLY A 70 3.69 -13.69 6.50
N ALA A 71 4.30 -12.52 6.78
CA ALA A 71 5.33 -11.94 5.93
C ALA A 71 6.67 -12.68 6.09
N ASP A 72 7.47 -12.72 5.01
CA ASP A 72 8.83 -13.27 5.01
C ASP A 72 9.88 -12.18 5.31
N GLU A 73 11.05 -12.57 5.85
CA GLU A 73 12.14 -11.66 6.29
C GLU A 73 12.84 -10.86 5.16
N GLY A 74 12.56 -11.14 3.88
CA GLY A 74 13.32 -10.61 2.74
C GLY A 74 12.78 -9.29 2.18
N SER A 75 11.77 -9.38 1.31
CA SER A 75 11.03 -8.25 0.75
C SER A 75 9.55 -8.54 0.95
N GLY A 76 9.02 -8.15 2.10
CA GLY A 76 7.61 -8.35 2.39
C GLY A 76 6.74 -7.26 1.75
N PRO A 77 5.41 -7.47 1.72
CA PRO A 77 4.49 -6.52 1.12
C PRO A 77 4.49 -5.16 1.83
N ALA A 78 3.97 -4.18 1.13
CA ALA A 78 3.74 -2.84 1.64
C ALA A 78 2.26 -2.48 1.47
N VAL A 79 1.66 -1.78 2.43
CA VAL A 79 0.26 -1.33 2.33
C VAL A 79 0.15 0.13 2.69
N ASP A 80 -0.84 0.82 2.12
CA ASP A 80 -1.16 2.19 2.53
C ASP A 80 -1.95 2.17 3.84
N ALA A 81 -1.46 2.90 4.83
CA ALA A 81 -2.14 3.23 6.07
C ALA A 81 -2.64 4.68 6.02
N CYS A 82 -3.91 4.90 6.35
CA CYS A 82 -4.52 6.22 6.31
C CYS A 82 -5.29 6.52 7.60
N ALA A 83 -5.06 7.70 8.17
CA ALA A 83 -5.93 8.29 9.17
C ALA A 83 -7.18 8.79 8.46
N VAL A 84 -8.35 8.49 9.00
CA VAL A 84 -9.64 8.83 8.37
C VAL A 84 -10.59 9.52 9.34
N ASP A 85 -11.51 10.30 8.80
CA ASP A 85 -12.65 10.84 9.55
C ASP A 85 -13.80 9.83 9.68
N GLU A 86 -14.92 10.25 10.30
CA GLU A 86 -16.12 9.42 10.49
C GLU A 86 -16.77 8.99 9.16
N GLU A 87 -16.54 9.74 8.08
CA GLU A 87 -17.03 9.45 6.73
C GLU A 87 -16.05 8.61 5.90
N ARG A 88 -14.97 8.12 6.53
CA ARG A 88 -13.85 7.40 5.92
C ARG A 88 -13.13 8.19 4.83
N VAL A 89 -13.04 9.50 4.98
CA VAL A 89 -12.19 10.34 4.14
C VAL A 89 -10.80 10.38 4.74
N ALA A 90 -9.78 10.11 3.91
CA ALA A 90 -8.39 10.15 4.33
C ALA A 90 -7.94 11.57 4.70
N LEU A 91 -7.40 11.72 5.90
CA LEU A 91 -6.84 12.96 6.46
C LEU A 91 -5.31 13.01 6.34
N GLY A 92 -4.66 11.83 6.21
CA GLY A 92 -3.23 11.66 6.00
C GLY A 92 -2.94 10.18 5.74
N CYS A 93 -2.05 9.89 4.78
CA CYS A 93 -1.72 8.53 4.38
C CYS A 93 -0.21 8.31 4.27
N ARG A 94 0.22 7.08 4.51
CA ARG A 94 1.61 6.64 4.37
C ARG A 94 1.66 5.16 4.03
N THR A 95 2.57 4.78 3.14
CA THR A 95 2.86 3.37 2.85
C THR A 95 3.77 2.81 3.93
N VAL A 96 3.39 1.69 4.54
CA VAL A 96 4.18 0.97 5.55
C VAL A 96 4.65 -0.37 4.99
N HIS A 97 5.91 -0.73 5.29
CA HIS A 97 6.53 -1.94 4.79
C HIS A 97 6.62 -2.99 5.90
N SER A 98 6.23 -4.23 5.60
CA SER A 98 6.46 -5.36 6.52
C SER A 98 7.95 -5.61 6.81
N ALA A 99 8.83 -5.27 5.87
CA ALA A 99 10.29 -5.34 6.05
C ALA A 99 10.84 -4.26 6.99
N GLU A 100 10.07 -3.23 7.35
CA GLU A 100 10.45 -2.21 8.34
C GLU A 100 9.88 -2.53 9.74
N ALA A 101 9.05 -3.56 9.83
CA ALA A 101 8.40 -4.00 11.05
C ALA A 101 9.29 -5.03 11.77
N PHE A 102 9.87 -4.63 12.90
CA PHE A 102 10.80 -5.43 13.70
C PHE A 102 10.38 -5.45 15.18
N GLY A 103 9.52 -6.39 15.53
CA GLY A 103 9.07 -6.62 16.89
C GLY A 103 10.07 -7.36 17.76
N PRO A 104 9.96 -7.24 19.10
CA PRO A 104 10.60 -8.19 20.00
C PRO A 104 10.11 -9.60 19.65
N ASP A 105 11.03 -10.55 19.51
CA ASP A 105 10.78 -11.95 19.11
C ASP A 105 10.62 -12.23 17.60
N GLY A 106 10.90 -11.25 16.74
CA GLY A 106 10.88 -11.45 15.28
C GLY A 106 9.48 -11.35 14.66
N ASP A 107 8.49 -10.91 15.45
CA ASP A 107 7.18 -10.52 14.94
C ASP A 107 7.33 -9.31 14.02
N HIS A 108 6.65 -9.28 12.87
CA HIS A 108 6.67 -8.12 11.97
C HIS A 108 5.73 -7.02 12.49
N THR A 109 6.05 -6.46 13.65
CA THR A 109 5.36 -5.30 14.25
C THR A 109 6.19 -4.03 14.12
N GLY A 110 5.55 -2.92 13.80
CA GLY A 110 6.17 -1.61 13.71
C GLY A 110 5.23 -0.51 14.19
N ASP A 111 5.74 0.71 14.21
CA ASP A 111 4.97 1.92 14.42
C ASP A 111 5.35 2.98 13.37
N ASP A 112 4.42 3.89 13.10
CA ASP A 112 4.67 5.03 12.23
C ASP A 112 3.76 6.21 12.61
N TRP A 113 3.98 7.33 11.94
CA TRP A 113 3.31 8.59 12.18
C TRP A 113 2.61 9.08 10.92
N LEU A 114 1.38 9.55 11.08
CA LEU A 114 0.63 10.24 10.04
C LEU A 114 0.47 11.70 10.43
N ALA A 115 1.04 12.58 9.62
CA ALA A 115 0.77 14.00 9.69
C ALA A 115 -0.66 14.27 9.23
N VAL A 116 -1.41 14.99 10.05
CA VAL A 116 -2.80 15.39 9.80
C VAL A 116 -2.96 16.87 10.17
N GLU A 117 -3.71 17.62 9.37
CA GLU A 117 -3.92 19.06 9.60
C GLU A 117 -4.88 19.33 10.78
N HIS A 118 -5.86 18.44 10.95
CA HIS A 118 -6.92 18.52 11.95
C HIS A 118 -7.01 17.22 12.76
N PRO A 119 -6.12 17.00 13.75
CA PRO A 119 -6.07 15.77 14.54
C PRO A 119 -7.40 15.42 15.20
N GLU A 120 -8.20 16.42 15.60
CA GLU A 120 -9.50 16.26 16.21
C GLU A 120 -10.56 15.61 15.30
N GLN A 121 -10.31 15.55 14.00
CA GLN A 121 -11.20 14.92 13.02
C GLN A 121 -10.90 13.42 12.81
N VAL A 122 -9.79 12.92 13.34
CA VAL A 122 -9.38 11.52 13.17
C VAL A 122 -10.30 10.61 13.96
N ALA A 123 -11.03 9.75 13.24
CA ALA A 123 -11.90 8.72 13.80
C ALA A 123 -11.25 7.33 13.82
N GLY A 124 -10.20 7.11 13.03
CA GLY A 124 -9.45 5.85 13.04
C GLY A 124 -8.31 5.81 12.03
N VAL A 125 -7.59 4.69 12.02
CA VAL A 125 -6.56 4.36 11.02
C VAL A 125 -6.97 3.10 10.29
N LEU A 126 -6.97 3.15 8.95
CA LEU A 126 -7.33 2.03 8.08
C LEU A 126 -6.16 1.66 7.17
N LEU A 127 -6.08 0.37 6.83
CA LEU A 127 -5.14 -0.18 5.85
C LEU A 127 -5.87 -0.49 4.56
N ILE A 128 -5.22 -0.26 3.42
CA ILE A 128 -5.70 -0.67 2.10
C ILE A 128 -5.03 -2.00 1.73
N PRO A 129 -5.78 -3.04 1.31
CA PRO A 129 -5.23 -4.39 1.14
C PRO A 129 -4.21 -4.53 0.01
N ASN A 130 -4.19 -3.60 -0.95
CA ASN A 130 -3.33 -3.70 -2.13
C ASN A 130 -1.85 -3.59 -1.76
N ASP A 131 -1.06 -4.57 -2.20
CA ASP A 131 0.39 -4.56 -2.04
C ASP A 131 1.04 -3.47 -2.92
N GLN A 132 1.60 -2.46 -2.27
CA GLN A 132 2.34 -1.34 -2.86
C GLN A 132 3.81 -1.70 -3.15
N SER A 133 4.28 -2.89 -2.76
CA SER A 133 5.67 -3.31 -2.97
C SER A 133 5.99 -3.74 -4.41
N TYR A 134 5.04 -3.65 -5.34
CA TYR A 134 5.18 -4.19 -6.68
C TYR A 134 6.52 -3.83 -7.35
N HIS A 135 7.31 -4.87 -7.64
CA HIS A 135 8.62 -4.78 -8.30
C HIS A 135 8.64 -5.39 -9.72
N GLY A 136 7.47 -5.72 -10.28
CA GLY A 136 7.37 -6.53 -11.50
C GLY A 136 7.61 -5.78 -12.82
N ARG A 137 8.41 -6.41 -13.70
CA ARG A 137 8.60 -6.03 -15.11
C ARG A 137 7.75 -6.97 -15.96
N THR A 138 6.77 -6.44 -16.66
CA THR A 138 5.74 -7.28 -17.28
C THR A 138 5.72 -7.23 -18.81
N CYS A 139 6.74 -6.67 -19.46
CA CYS A 139 6.88 -6.72 -20.92
C CYS A 139 8.28 -7.16 -21.37
N GLU A 140 8.33 -8.00 -22.41
CA GLU A 140 9.57 -8.46 -23.07
C GLU A 140 10.22 -7.37 -23.95
N GLN A 141 9.63 -6.18 -24.07
CA GLN A 141 10.19 -5.00 -24.72
C GLN A 141 10.52 -3.93 -23.68
N ASP A 142 11.75 -3.41 -23.77
CA ASP A 142 12.44 -2.44 -22.93
C ASP A 142 12.08 -2.41 -21.43
N VAL A 143 13.11 -2.67 -20.61
CA VAL A 143 13.10 -2.57 -19.15
C VAL A 143 12.66 -1.20 -18.61
N LYS A 144 12.62 -0.17 -19.47
CA LYS A 144 12.23 1.22 -19.17
C LYS A 144 10.81 1.58 -19.56
N ASP A 145 10.14 0.77 -20.38
CA ASP A 145 8.85 1.11 -20.97
C ASP A 145 7.64 0.54 -20.20
N GLY A 146 7.88 -0.11 -19.05
CA GLY A 146 6.90 -0.34 -17.98
C GLY A 146 5.46 -0.52 -18.43
N GLY A 147 5.10 -1.73 -18.85
CA GLY A 147 3.69 -2.09 -19.09
C GLY A 147 3.28 -3.24 -18.19
N GLY A 148 1.98 -3.32 -17.87
CA GLY A 148 1.37 -4.36 -17.05
C GLY A 148 0.49 -3.77 -15.94
N PRO A 149 -0.08 -4.62 -15.07
CA PRO A 149 -0.87 -4.16 -13.94
C PRO A 149 0.04 -3.62 -12.82
N HIS A 150 -0.17 -2.35 -12.47
CA HIS A 150 0.45 -1.68 -11.34
C HIS A 150 -0.48 -1.70 -10.12
N PRO A 151 0.05 -1.59 -8.90
CA PRO A 151 -0.77 -1.35 -7.73
C PRO A 151 -1.56 -0.04 -7.91
N PRO A 152 -2.69 0.12 -7.20
CA PRO A 152 -3.44 1.36 -7.25
C PRO A 152 -2.55 2.53 -6.89
N LYS A 153 -2.87 3.72 -7.44
CA LYS A 153 -2.25 4.95 -6.99
C LYS A 153 -2.35 5.03 -5.44
N PRO A 154 -1.24 5.32 -4.74
CA PRO A 154 -1.27 5.43 -3.29
C PRO A 154 -2.37 6.38 -2.83
N ALA A 155 -3.05 6.01 -1.75
CA ALA A 155 -4.10 6.84 -1.18
C ALA A 155 -3.56 8.19 -0.69
N GLY A 156 -4.37 9.23 -0.87
CA GLY A 156 -4.03 10.58 -0.47
C GLY A 156 -5.16 11.28 0.28
N VAL A 157 -4.84 12.44 0.84
CA VAL A 157 -5.82 13.28 1.56
C VAL A 157 -7.03 13.59 0.66
N GLY A 158 -8.23 13.40 1.21
CA GLY A 158 -9.50 13.59 0.51
C GLY A 158 -10.03 12.35 -0.22
N ASP A 159 -9.25 11.27 -0.33
CA ASP A 159 -9.76 10.00 -0.86
C ASP A 159 -10.77 9.38 0.12
N ARG A 160 -11.88 8.85 -0.41
CA ARG A 160 -12.85 8.07 0.37
C ARG A 160 -12.48 6.58 0.34
N LEU A 161 -12.46 5.95 1.51
CA LEU A 161 -12.01 4.57 1.73
C LEU A 161 -13.12 3.62 2.21
#